data_AF-A0A914V4Z2-F1
#
_entry.id   AF-A0A914V4Z2-F1
#
_cell.length_a   1.000
_cell.length_b   1.000
_cell.length_c   1.000
_cell.angle_alpha   90.00
_cell.angle_beta   90.00
_cell.angle_gamma   90.00
#
_symmetry.space_group_name_H-M   'P 1'
#
loop_
_entity.id
_entity.type
_entity.pdbx_description
1 polymer ?
#
loop_
_entity_poly.entity_id
_entity_poly.type
_entity_poly.pdbx_seq_one_letter_code
_entity_poly.pdbx_strand_id
1 'polypeptide(L)'
;MKWTAVPMLIALWAAIDWTTAEQKDSCDHISTEAVRVMCQFLYEIDQRARADAQKEVPSQSVSVQHKKSAYDCMYLTCLCPYYNGGVIAQDGSCILENGKKLQRVTRKEYRRMSDEER
;
A
#
# COMPACT_ATOMS: atom_id res chain seq x y z
N MET A 1 -33.32 -26.85 -50.40
CA MET A 1 -33.94 -27.45 -49.20
C MET A 1 -32.89 -28.28 -48.48
N LYS A 2 -32.73 -28.04 -47.17
CA LYS A 2 -32.02 -28.85 -46.17
C LYS A 2 -30.49 -28.70 -46.06
N TRP A 3 -30.14 -27.98 -45.00
CA TRP A 3 -28.91 -28.02 -44.23
C TRP A 3 -28.69 -29.40 -43.59
N THR A 4 -27.44 -29.88 -43.54
CA THR A 4 -26.87 -30.69 -42.43
C THR A 4 -25.34 -30.65 -42.60
N ALA A 5 -24.63 -29.81 -41.83
CA ALA A 5 -24.19 -30.03 -40.45
C ALA A 5 -22.77 -30.62 -40.42
N VAL A 6 -21.82 -29.71 -40.20
CA VAL A 6 -20.50 -29.96 -39.63
C VAL A 6 -20.70 -30.40 -38.18
N PRO A 7 -20.22 -31.58 -37.76
CA PRO A 7 -19.66 -31.64 -36.41
C PRO A 7 -18.56 -32.70 -36.30
N MET A 8 -17.30 -32.32 -36.53
CA MET A 8 -16.17 -33.20 -36.14
C MET A 8 -14.97 -32.45 -35.56
N LEU A 9 -15.12 -31.15 -35.25
CA LEU A 9 -14.03 -30.31 -34.73
C LEU A 9 -14.45 -29.42 -33.54
N ILE A 10 -15.44 -29.85 -32.74
CA ILE A 10 -15.83 -29.14 -31.49
C ILE A 10 -15.91 -30.11 -30.30
N ALA A 11 -15.01 -31.10 -30.23
CA ALA A 11 -14.98 -32.07 -29.13
C ALA A 11 -13.67 -32.06 -28.33
N LEU A 12 -12.81 -31.04 -28.48
CA LEU A 12 -11.51 -30.95 -27.80
C LEU A 12 -11.23 -29.61 -27.10
N TRP A 13 -12.24 -28.75 -26.94
CA TRP A 13 -12.14 -27.49 -26.17
C TRP A 13 -13.00 -27.47 -24.89
N ALA A 14 -13.72 -28.56 -24.57
CA ALA A 14 -14.64 -28.61 -23.43
C ALA A 14 -14.07 -29.36 -22.21
N ALA A 15 -12.76 -29.28 -21.96
CA ALA A 15 -12.14 -29.90 -20.79
C ALA A 15 -11.14 -28.99 -20.07
N ILE A 16 -11.27 -27.68 -20.25
CA ILE A 16 -10.61 -26.68 -19.41
C ILE A 16 -11.65 -25.61 -19.05
N ASP A 17 -12.82 -26.06 -18.56
CA ASP A 17 -13.59 -25.21 -17.66
C ASP A 17 -12.83 -25.22 -16.33
N TRP A 18 -11.93 -24.24 -16.17
CA TRP A 18 -11.54 -23.82 -14.84
C TRP A 18 -12.81 -23.32 -14.19
N THR A 19 -13.46 -24.18 -13.41
CA THR A 19 -14.43 -23.72 -12.42
C THR A 19 -13.64 -22.84 -11.45
N THR A 20 -13.65 -21.53 -11.67
CA THR A 20 -13.62 -20.60 -10.55
C THR A 20 -14.87 -20.92 -9.76
N ALA A 21 -14.75 -21.81 -8.78
CA ALA A 21 -15.71 -21.85 -7.70
C ALA A 21 -15.57 -20.50 -7.01
N GLU A 22 -16.34 -19.51 -7.46
CA GLU A 22 -16.65 -18.33 -6.69
C GLU A 22 -17.37 -18.87 -5.46
N GLN A 23 -16.61 -19.06 -4.38
CA GLN A 23 -17.14 -19.54 -3.12
C GLN A 23 -18.15 -18.49 -2.67
N LYS A 24 -19.42 -18.77 -2.94
CA LYS A 24 -20.52 -17.88 -2.58
C LYS A 24 -20.57 -17.84 -1.07
N ASP A 25 -19.96 -16.81 -0.50
CA ASP A 25 -19.78 -16.55 0.92
C ASP A 25 -21.13 -16.57 1.64
N SER A 26 -21.48 -17.74 2.19
CA SER A 26 -22.64 -17.88 3.05
C SER A 26 -22.18 -18.29 4.44
N CYS A 27 -22.45 -17.42 5.42
CA CYS A 27 -22.24 -17.66 6.84
C CYS A 27 -23.18 -18.75 7.42
N ASP A 28 -24.03 -19.38 6.60
CA ASP A 28 -25.06 -20.33 7.05
C ASP A 28 -24.49 -21.64 7.62
N HIS A 29 -23.27 -22.02 7.21
CA HIS A 29 -22.59 -23.22 7.72
C HIS A 29 -22.11 -23.09 9.17
N ILE A 30 -22.14 -21.88 9.74
CA ILE A 30 -21.66 -21.61 11.10
C ILE A 30 -22.77 -21.95 12.10
N SER A 31 -22.56 -22.96 12.94
CA SER A 31 -23.56 -23.45 13.90
C SER A 31 -23.77 -22.53 15.11
N THR A 32 -22.74 -21.78 15.50
CA THR A 32 -22.79 -20.85 16.63
C THR A 32 -23.39 -19.51 16.22
N GLU A 33 -24.51 -19.15 16.85
CA GLU A 33 -25.27 -17.94 16.50
C GLU A 33 -24.42 -16.66 16.60
N ALA A 34 -23.67 -16.50 17.69
CA ALA A 34 -22.80 -15.34 17.88
C ALA A 34 -21.74 -15.19 16.78
N VAL A 35 -21.17 -16.30 16.31
CA VAL A 35 -20.15 -16.28 15.24
C VAL A 35 -20.80 -16.06 13.88
N ARG A 36 -22.01 -16.59 13.66
CA ARG A 36 -22.79 -16.36 12.44
C ARG A 36 -23.13 -14.88 12.27
N VAL A 37 -23.60 -14.22 13.34
CA VAL A 37 -23.90 -12.78 13.32
C VAL A 37 -22.65 -11.96 13.04
N MET A 38 -21.51 -12.31 13.66
CA MET A 38 -20.23 -11.64 13.41
C MET A 38 -19.78 -11.80 11.95
N CYS A 39 -19.89 -13.01 11.39
CA CYS A 39 -19.56 -13.29 9.99
C CYS A 39 -20.41 -12.44 9.04
N GLN A 40 -21.71 -12.36 9.28
CA GLN A 40 -22.63 -11.56 8.46
C GLN A 40 -22.26 -10.07 8.48
N PHE A 41 -21.97 -9.53 9.67
CA PHE A 41 -21.55 -8.15 9.83
C PHE A 41 -20.25 -7.84 9.09
N LEU A 42 -19.24 -8.70 9.23
CA LEU A 42 -17.94 -8.53 8.55
C LEU A 42 -18.09 -8.63 7.03
N TYR A 43 -18.90 -9.56 6.56
CA TYR A 43 -19.19 -9.72 5.14
C TYR A 43 -19.89 -8.48 4.56
N GLU A 44 -20.89 -7.95 5.25
CA GLU A 44 -21.58 -6.72 4.83
C GLU A 44 -20.63 -5.51 4.77
N ILE A 45 -19.72 -5.38 5.74
CA ILE A 45 -18.70 -4.33 5.73
C ILE A 45 -17.75 -4.48 4.54
N ASP A 46 -17.23 -5.69 4.29
CA ASP A 46 -16.31 -5.96 3.19
C ASP A 46 -16.97 -5.66 1.84
N GLN A 47 -18.23 -6.08 1.65
CA GLN A 47 -18.98 -5.80 0.42
C GLN A 47 -19.19 -4.30 0.20
N ARG A 48 -19.52 -3.53 1.26
CA ARG A 48 -19.63 -2.06 1.18
C ARG A 48 -18.29 -1.42 0.82
N ALA A 49 -17.21 -1.82 1.48
CA ALA A 49 -15.88 -1.30 1.22
C ALA A 49 -15.45 -1.55 -0.25
N ARG A 50 -15.75 -2.73 -0.81
CA ARG A 50 -15.49 -3.04 -2.22
C ARG A 50 -16.36 -2.22 -3.16
N ALA A 51 -17.64 -2.08 -2.87
CA ALA A 51 -18.56 -1.28 -3.68
C ALA A 51 -18.15 0.20 -3.69
N ASP A 52 -17.67 0.73 -2.57
CA ASP A 52 -17.19 2.10 -2.47
C ASP A 52 -15.81 2.28 -3.13
N ALA A 53 -14.91 1.30 -3.00
CA ALA A 53 -13.65 1.26 -3.75
C ALA A 53 -13.85 1.13 -5.27
N GLN A 54 -14.98 0.61 -5.73
CA GLN A 54 -15.36 0.61 -7.15
C GLN A 54 -15.97 1.94 -7.60
N LYS A 55 -16.54 2.73 -6.69
CA LYS A 55 -17.06 4.08 -6.99
C LYS A 55 -15.93 5.11 -7.10
N GLU A 56 -14.83 4.89 -6.38
CA GLU A 56 -13.60 5.68 -6.53
C GLU A 56 -12.55 4.91 -7.32
N VAL A 57 -12.41 5.24 -8.61
CA VAL A 57 -11.20 5.81 -9.21
C VAL A 57 -11.54 6.05 -10.69
N PRO A 58 -11.89 7.28 -11.12
CA PRO A 58 -11.54 7.69 -12.47
C PRO A 58 -10.04 7.42 -12.60
N SER A 59 -9.62 6.70 -13.64
CA SER A 59 -8.21 6.44 -13.99
C SER A 59 -7.42 7.70 -14.34
N GLN A 60 -7.83 8.84 -13.81
CA GLN A 60 -6.99 10.01 -13.69
C GLN A 60 -5.85 9.57 -12.78
N SER A 61 -4.68 9.44 -13.37
CA SER A 61 -3.43 9.61 -12.67
C SER A 61 -3.58 10.88 -11.83
N VAL A 62 -4.03 10.73 -10.58
CA VAL A 62 -4.02 11.82 -9.63
C VAL A 62 -2.54 12.05 -9.43
N SER A 63 -2.00 13.01 -10.16
CA SER A 63 -0.76 13.65 -9.80
C SER A 63 -1.05 14.34 -8.49
N VAL A 64 -1.02 13.57 -7.39
CA VAL A 64 -0.94 14.13 -6.06
C VAL A 64 0.30 15.00 -6.16
N GLN A 65 0.11 16.31 -6.13
CA GLN A 65 1.18 17.27 -5.91
C GLN A 65 1.67 16.99 -4.49
N HIS A 66 2.46 15.93 -4.34
CA HIS A 66 3.14 15.63 -3.09
C HIS A 66 4.19 16.70 -2.94
N LYS A 67 3.84 17.72 -2.15
CA LYS A 67 4.77 18.77 -1.79
C LYS A 67 5.92 18.07 -1.05
N LYS A 68 7.08 17.98 -1.70
CA LYS A 68 8.27 17.36 -1.13
C LYS A 68 8.49 17.92 0.28
N SER A 69 8.59 17.01 1.23
CA SER A 69 8.83 17.27 2.64
C SER A 69 10.22 16.77 3.02
N ALA A 70 10.76 17.28 4.13
CA ALA A 70 12.02 16.77 4.69
C ALA A 70 11.94 15.26 4.97
N TYR A 71 10.76 14.75 5.31
CA TYR A 71 10.55 13.32 5.58
C TYR A 71 10.68 12.42 4.34
N ASP A 72 10.66 12.98 3.13
CA ASP A 72 10.86 12.21 1.90
C ASP A 72 12.35 11.94 1.60
N CYS A 73 13.26 12.60 2.33
CA CYS A 73 14.69 12.49 2.11
C CYS A 73 15.31 11.26 2.79
N MET A 74 16.00 10.43 2.01
CA MET A 74 16.71 9.24 2.50
C MET A 74 18.16 9.51 2.93
N TYR A 75 18.74 10.64 2.51
CA TYR A 75 20.15 10.97 2.75
C TYR A 75 20.30 12.42 3.25
N LEU A 76 21.37 12.68 4.02
CA LEU A 76 21.63 13.99 4.64
C LEU A 76 21.74 15.13 3.61
N THR A 77 22.26 14.87 2.41
CA THR A 77 22.36 15.87 1.35
C THR A 77 20.99 16.37 0.87
N CYS A 78 20.00 15.50 0.77
CA CYS A 78 18.62 15.86 0.41
C CYS A 78 17.97 16.75 1.48
N LEU A 79 18.33 16.54 2.75
CA LEU A 79 17.83 17.33 3.88
C LEU A 79 18.42 18.74 3.95
N CYS A 80 19.55 19.00 3.28
CA CYS A 80 20.28 20.26 3.36
C CYS A 80 19.41 21.53 3.24
N PRO A 81 18.57 21.69 2.19
CA PRO A 81 17.72 22.88 2.05
C PRO A 81 16.69 23.05 3.17
N TYR A 82 16.29 21.98 3.86
CA TYR A 82 15.32 22.04 4.96
C TYR A 82 15.95 22.49 6.29
N TYR A 83 17.27 22.44 6.41
CA TYR A 83 18.03 22.89 7.59
C TYR A 83 18.76 24.21 7.33
N ASN A 84 18.33 25.00 6.33
CA ASN A 84 19.01 26.20 5.84
C ASN A 84 20.48 25.94 5.44
N GLY A 85 20.83 24.70 5.10
CA GLY A 85 22.12 24.39 4.51
C GLY A 85 22.08 24.68 3.01
N GLY A 86 23.10 25.36 2.50
CA GLY A 86 23.19 25.72 1.08
C GLY A 86 24.49 25.28 0.40
N VAL A 87 25.52 24.94 1.18
CA VAL A 87 26.84 24.61 0.65
C VAL A 87 27.02 23.11 0.65
N ILE A 88 27.02 22.53 -0.53
CA ILE A 88 27.54 21.18 -0.75
C ILE A 88 29.05 21.32 -0.91
N ALA A 89 29.81 20.90 0.09
CA ALA A 89 31.27 20.88 0.02
C ALA A 89 31.74 19.87 -1.05
N GLN A 90 33.01 19.94 -1.44
CA GLN A 90 33.58 19.08 -2.49
C GLN A 90 33.46 17.58 -2.18
N ASP A 91 33.35 17.22 -0.89
CA ASP A 91 33.12 15.85 -0.40
C ASP A 91 31.65 15.41 -0.46
N GLY A 92 30.75 16.26 -0.98
CA GLY A 92 29.31 16.02 -1.02
C GLY A 92 28.62 16.24 0.33
N SER A 93 29.28 16.86 1.32
CA SER A 93 28.64 17.14 2.61
C SER A 93 27.88 18.46 2.65
N CYS A 94 26.77 18.47 3.39
CA CYS A 94 25.98 19.68 3.62
C CYS A 94 26.57 20.48 4.80
N ILE A 95 26.93 21.73 4.54
CA ILE A 95 27.35 22.69 5.56
C ILE A 95 26.19 23.64 5.87
N LEU A 96 25.87 23.75 7.15
CA LEU A 96 24.84 24.62 7.69
C LEU A 96 25.35 26.07 7.81
N GLU A 97 24.46 27.05 7.98
CA GLU A 97 24.83 28.47 8.13
C GLU A 97 25.84 28.74 9.25
N ASN A 98 25.83 27.92 10.30
CA ASN A 98 26.77 28.01 11.41
C ASN A 98 28.16 27.40 11.10
N GLY A 99 28.42 27.00 9.85
CA GLY A 99 29.66 26.37 9.42
C GLY A 99 29.81 24.90 9.84
N LYS A 100 28.82 24.32 10.53
CA LYS A 100 28.87 22.91 10.95
C LYS A 100 28.34 22.01 9.84
N LYS A 101 28.91 20.81 9.75
CA LYS A 101 28.42 19.75 8.87
C LYS A 101 27.11 19.18 9.42
N LEU A 102 26.12 18.99 8.54
CA LEU A 102 24.89 18.29 8.89
C LEU A 102 25.21 16.82 9.21
N GLN A 103 24.72 16.35 10.35
CA GLN A 103 25.01 15.02 10.90
C GLN A 103 23.74 14.34 11.41
N ARG A 104 23.81 13.02 11.57
CA ARG A 104 22.74 12.24 12.20
C ARG A 104 22.90 12.28 13.72
N VAL A 105 21.79 12.48 14.42
CA VAL A 105 21.73 12.40 15.88
C VAL A 105 20.89 11.20 16.30
N THR A 106 21.31 10.50 17.34
CA THR A 106 20.53 9.43 17.97
C THR A 106 19.84 10.00 19.21
N ARG A 107 18.51 9.96 19.24
CA ARG A 107 17.74 10.31 20.43
C ARG A 107 17.69 9.09 21.34
N LYS A 108 18.33 9.18 22.51
CA LYS A 108 18.29 8.13 23.53
C LYS A 108 17.08 8.31 24.44
N GLU A 109 16.51 7.19 24.88
CA GLU A 109 15.55 7.20 25.99
C GLU A 109 16.29 7.55 27.29
N TYR A 110 15.66 8.34 28.16
CA TYR A 110 16.27 8.83 29.40
C TYR A 110 16.79 7.71 30.31
N ARG A 111 16.10 6.56 30.37
CA ARG A 111 16.52 5.41 31.18
C ARG A 111 17.70 4.63 30.60
N ARG A 112 18.07 4.92 29.34
CA ARG A 112 19.19 4.31 28.61
C ARG A 112 20.41 5.22 28.52
N MET A 113 20.31 6.45 29.03
CA MET A 113 21.44 7.37 29.15
C MET A 113 22.31 6.98 30.35
N SER A 114 23.64 7.09 30.20
CA SER A 114 24.55 6.95 31.34
C SER A 114 24.31 8.06 32.36
N ASP A 115 24.94 7.98 33.54
CA ASP A 115 24.77 8.99 34.58
C ASP A 115 25.40 10.34 34.18
N GLU A 116 26.42 10.35 33.31
CA GLU A 116 27.02 11.56 32.75
C GLU A 116 26.18 12.17 31.62
N GLU A 117 25.43 11.35 30.88
CA GLU A 117 24.56 11.81 29.79
C GLU A 117 23.23 12.39 30.30
N ARG A 118 22.89 12.13 31.57
CA ARG A 118 21.62 12.48 32.20
C ARG A 118 21.67 13.83 32.91
#